data_AF-A0A2V8QSE2-F1
#
_entry.id   AF-A0A2V8QSE2-F1
#
_cell.length_a   1.000
_cell.length_b   1.000
_cell.length_c   1.000
_cell.angle_alpha   90.00
_cell.angle_beta   90.00
_cell.angle_gamma   90.00
#
_symmetry.space_group_name_H-M   'P 1'
#
loop_
_entity.id
_entity.type
_entity.pdbx_description
1 polymer ?
#
loop_
_entity_poly.entity_id
_entity_poly.type
_entity_poly.pdbx_seq_one_letter_code
_entity_poly.pdbx_strand_id
1 'polypeptide(L)'
;MRSLLLVCLFIASSILVSAQDYSKVEIKATKVNGNVYMLEGAGGNIGVSVGPDGILIVDDQFAPLAEKIRAALSKLGEGNLKFI
;
A
#
# COMPACT_ATOMS: atom_id res chain seq x y z
N MET A 1 15.62 -36.35 26.01
CA MET A 1 14.74 -36.37 24.81
C MET A 1 13.42 -35.65 25.02
N ARG A 2 12.62 -35.96 26.06
CA ARG A 2 11.34 -35.25 26.34
C ARG A 2 11.46 -33.73 26.56
N SER A 3 12.49 -33.28 27.27
CA SER A 3 12.73 -31.84 27.50
C SER A 3 13.12 -31.09 26.22
N LEU A 4 13.84 -31.74 25.30
CA LEU A 4 14.19 -31.17 23.99
C LEU A 4 12.96 -31.02 23.07
N LEU A 5 12.02 -31.97 23.17
CA LEU A 5 10.76 -31.96 22.42
C LEU A 5 9.84 -30.80 22.86
N LEU A 6 9.79 -30.52 24.16
CA LEU A 6 9.00 -29.42 24.73
C LEU A 6 9.55 -28.04 24.34
N VAL A 7 10.88 -27.89 24.27
CA VAL A 7 11.51 -26.66 23.80
C VAL A 7 11.23 -26.41 22.31
N CYS A 8 11.26 -27.45 21.46
CA CYS A 8 10.90 -27.31 20.05
C CYS A 8 9.44 -26.90 19.85
N LEU A 9 8.51 -27.44 20.66
CA LEU A 9 7.09 -27.12 20.58
C LEU A 9 6.80 -25.67 21.00
N PHE A 10 7.57 -25.12 21.95
CA PHE A 10 7.45 -23.74 22.42
C PHE A 10 8.01 -22.72 21.42
N ILE A 11 9.07 -23.09 20.69
CA ILE A 11 9.63 -22.26 19.62
C ILE A 11 8.67 -22.25 18.41
N ALA A 12 8.02 -23.37 18.09
CA ALA A 12 7.08 -23.46 16.96
C ALA A 12 5.82 -22.59 17.12
N SER A 13 5.31 -22.42 18.35
CA SER A 13 4.18 -21.52 18.63
C SER A 13 4.53 -20.03 18.61
N SER A 14 5.83 -19.70 18.62
CA SER A 14 6.32 -18.31 18.58
C SER A 14 6.36 -17.70 17.17
N ILE A 15 6.10 -18.50 16.12
CA ILE A 15 6.22 -18.08 14.70
C ILE A 15 4.84 -17.77 14.09
N LEU A 16 3.88 -17.30 14.90
CA LEU A 16 2.67 -16.69 14.35
C LEU A 16 3.01 -15.27 13.87
N VAL A 17 3.70 -15.17 12.73
CA VAL A 17 3.80 -13.91 11.98
C VAL A 17 2.39 -13.57 11.51
N SER A 18 1.78 -12.55 12.12
CA SER A 18 0.53 -12.00 11.63
C SER A 18 0.81 -11.31 10.30
N ALA A 19 0.30 -11.86 9.20
CA ALA A 19 0.26 -11.14 7.93
C ALA A 19 -0.60 -9.89 8.10
N GLN A 20 -0.15 -8.76 7.54
CA GLN A 20 -0.92 -7.52 7.54
C GLN A 20 -2.21 -7.72 6.73
N ASP A 21 -3.36 -7.42 7.32
CA ASP A 21 -4.66 -7.47 6.64
C ASP A 21 -4.89 -6.18 5.84
N TYR A 22 -4.56 -6.21 4.55
CA TYR A 22 -4.76 -5.07 3.65
C TYR A 22 -6.22 -4.87 3.23
N SER A 23 -7.14 -5.79 3.54
CA SER A 23 -8.55 -5.67 3.12
C SER A 23 -9.24 -4.44 3.72
N LYS A 24 -8.82 -4.03 4.92
CA LYS A 24 -9.35 -2.88 5.67
C LYS A 24 -8.66 -1.55 5.38
N VAL A 25 -7.56 -1.56 4.62
CA VAL A 25 -6.81 -0.35 4.31
C VAL A 25 -7.58 0.51 3.31
N GLU A 26 -7.76 1.78 3.63
CA GLU A 26 -8.32 2.78 2.73
C GLU A 26 -7.18 3.63 2.15
N ILE A 27 -7.27 3.98 0.86
CA ILE A 27 -6.34 4.89 0.22
C ILE A 27 -6.97 6.28 0.20
N LYS A 28 -6.43 7.19 1.02
CA LYS A 28 -6.91 8.57 1.12
C LYS A 28 -6.10 9.45 0.19
N ALA A 29 -6.77 10.29 -0.59
CA ALA A 29 -6.12 11.32 -1.40
C ALA A 29 -6.25 12.70 -0.76
N THR A 30 -5.12 13.41 -0.66
CA THR A 30 -5.05 14.79 -0.18
C THR A 30 -4.47 15.67 -1.27
N LYS A 31 -5.19 16.73 -1.67
CA LYS A 31 -4.66 17.72 -2.63
C LYS A 31 -3.59 18.56 -1.92
N VAL A 32 -2.40 18.63 -2.51
CA VAL A 32 -1.28 19.40 -1.96
C VAL A 32 -1.28 20.81 -2.55
N ASN A 33 -1.06 20.92 -3.87
CA ASN A 33 -1.14 22.18 -4.61
C ASN A 33 -1.24 21.91 -6.11
N GLY A 34 -1.96 22.75 -6.86
CA GLY A 34 -2.09 22.65 -8.32
C GLY A 34 -2.51 21.24 -8.76
N ASN A 35 -1.60 20.56 -9.45
CA ASN A 35 -1.76 19.23 -10.01
C ASN A 35 -1.15 18.11 -9.13
N VAL A 36 -0.69 18.45 -7.93
CA VAL A 36 0.01 17.53 -7.02
C VAL A 36 -0.93 17.08 -5.90
N TYR A 37 -0.96 15.76 -5.69
CA TYR A 37 -1.70 15.09 -4.64
C TYR A 37 -0.79 14.15 -3.86
N MET A 38 -1.22 13.78 -2.67
CA MET A 38 -0.60 12.75 -1.84
C MET A 38 -1.63 11.64 -1.60
N LEU A 39 -1.24 10.37 -1.78
CA LEU A 39 -2.04 9.24 -1.32
C LEU A 39 -1.45 8.65 -0.04
N GLU A 40 -2.31 8.30 0.91
CA GLU A 40 -1.93 7.71 2.19
C GLU A 40 -2.57 6.32 2.33
N GLY A 41 -1.79 5.33 2.75
CA GLY A 41 -2.23 3.93 2.94
C GLY A 41 -1.53 3.29 4.15
N ALA A 42 -1.20 1.99 4.07
CA ALA A 42 -0.61 1.25 5.19
C ALA A 42 0.93 1.11 5.17
N GLY A 43 1.63 1.72 4.20
CA GLY A 43 3.10 1.67 4.10
C GLY A 43 3.79 3.03 4.20
N GLY A 44 3.24 4.05 3.55
CA GLY A 44 3.80 5.39 3.48
C GLY A 44 2.95 6.30 2.58
N ASN A 45 3.52 7.43 2.17
CA ASN A 45 2.83 8.42 1.34
C ASN A 45 3.29 8.31 -0.10
N ILE A 46 2.34 8.23 -1.03
CA ILE A 46 2.60 8.23 -2.47
C ILE A 46 2.47 9.66 -2.98
N GLY A 47 3.46 10.14 -3.73
CA GLY A 47 3.36 11.40 -4.46
C GLY A 47 2.61 11.19 -5.77
N VAL A 48 1.70 12.08 -6.15
CA VAL A 48 0.93 11.99 -7.40
C VAL A 48 0.97 13.31 -8.14
N SER A 49 1.28 13.26 -9.44
CA SER A 49 1.16 14.39 -10.37
C SER A 49 0.14 14.05 -11.46
N VAL A 50 -0.92 14.86 -11.58
CA VAL A 50 -2.02 14.65 -12.51
C VAL A 50 -2.00 15.72 -13.60
N GLY A 51 -1.85 15.34 -14.87
CA GLY A 51 -1.84 16.27 -15.98
C GLY A 51 -2.55 15.73 -17.23
N PRO A 52 -2.67 16.55 -18.28
CA PRO A 52 -3.31 16.15 -19.54
C PRO A 52 -2.57 14.99 -20.24
N ASP A 53 -1.28 14.81 -19.97
CA ASP A 53 -0.45 13.76 -20.56
C ASP A 53 -0.54 12.41 -19.83
N GLY A 54 -1.27 12.37 -18.69
CA GLY A 54 -1.42 11.21 -17.82
C GLY A 54 -1.08 11.48 -16.36
N ILE A 55 -1.11 10.41 -15.56
CA ILE A 55 -0.75 10.42 -14.14
C ILE A 55 0.64 9.81 -13.94
N LEU A 56 1.47 10.50 -13.16
CA LEU A 56 2.72 9.99 -12.59
C LEU A 56 2.51 9.79 -11.09
N ILE A 57 2.94 8.63 -10.57
CA ILE A 57 3.08 8.44 -9.12
C ILE A 57 4.54 8.25 -8.75
N VAL A 58 4.85 8.42 -7.46
CA VAL A 58 6.15 8.08 -6.87
C VAL A 58 5.86 7.23 -5.64
N ASP A 59 6.37 5.98 -5.64
CA ASP A 59 6.08 4.89 -4.70
C ASP A 59 4.78 4.11 -5.03
N ASP A 60 4.82 2.78 -4.95
CA ASP A 60 3.70 1.85 -5.21
C ASP A 60 3.23 1.06 -3.97
N GLN A 61 3.80 1.37 -2.80
CA GLN A 61 3.56 0.71 -1.52
C GLN A 61 3.70 -0.83 -1.58
N PHE A 62 2.66 -1.53 -1.15
CA PHE A 62 2.61 -2.99 -1.09
C PHE A 62 1.75 -3.53 -2.22
N ALA A 63 2.17 -4.62 -2.85
CA ALA A 63 1.45 -5.23 -3.98
C ALA A 63 -0.07 -5.44 -3.74
N PRO A 64 -0.55 -5.87 -2.55
CA PRO A 64 -1.99 -6.02 -2.29
C PRO A 64 -2.81 -4.72 -2.35
N LEU A 65 -2.16 -3.55 -2.32
CA LEU A 65 -2.81 -2.24 -2.37
C LEU A 65 -2.93 -1.66 -3.78
N ALA A 66 -2.31 -2.28 -4.79
CA ALA A 66 -2.24 -1.75 -6.16
C ALA A 66 -3.62 -1.39 -6.73
N GLU A 67 -4.62 -2.27 -6.59
CA GLU A 67 -5.98 -2.01 -7.10
C GLU A 67 -6.68 -0.87 -6.35
N LYS A 68 -6.44 -0.75 -5.04
CA LYS A 68 -6.99 0.35 -4.24
C LYS A 68 -6.35 1.69 -4.62
N ILE A 69 -5.05 1.68 -4.92
CA ILE A 69 -4.32 2.85 -5.42
C ILE A 69 -4.87 3.26 -6.79
N ARG A 70 -5.03 2.31 -7.74
CA ARG A 70 -5.64 2.59 -9.05
C ARG A 70 -7.04 3.18 -8.92
N ALA A 71 -7.86 2.65 -8.01
CA ALA A 71 -9.20 3.15 -7.74
C ALA A 71 -9.21 4.54 -7.08
N ALA A 72 -8.16 4.92 -6.34
CA ALA A 72 -8.01 6.27 -5.82
C ALA A 72 -7.58 7.24 -6.94
N LEU A 73 -6.63 6.84 -7.78
CA LEU A 73 -6.12 7.65 -8.90
C LEU A 73 -7.20 7.99 -9.92
N SER A 74 -8.11 7.06 -10.23
CA SER A 74 -9.22 7.30 -11.16
C SER A 74 -10.20 8.39 -10.68
N LYS A 75 -10.15 8.76 -9.40
CA LYS A 75 -10.96 9.85 -8.83
C LYS A 75 -10.27 11.21 -8.91
N LEU A 76 -8.99 11.26 -9.27
CA LEU A 76 -8.19 12.49 -9.29
C LEU A 76 -8.17 13.19 -10.66
N GLY A 77 -8.53 12.50 -11.74
CA GLY A 77 -8.62 13.08 -13.08
C GLY A 77 -8.88 12.04 -14.17
N GLU A 78 -8.98 12.50 -15.42
CA GLU A 78 -9.27 11.67 -16.58
C GLU A 78 -8.03 10.98 -17.19
N GLY A 79 -6.84 11.29 -16.68
CA GLY A 79 -5.57 10.75 -17.17
C GLY A 79 -5.35 9.29 -16.73
N ASN A 80 -4.88 8.45 -17.65
CA ASN A 80 -4.42 7.10 -17.32
C ASN A 80 -3.10 7.16 -16.50
N LEU A 81 -2.92 6.21 -15.57
CA LEU A 81 -1.62 5.99 -14.92
C LEU A 81 -0.58 5.61 -15.99
N LYS A 82 0.44 6.45 -16.16
CA LYS A 82 1.44 6.34 -17.22
C LYS A 82 2.81 5.96 -16.69
N PHE A 83 3.15 6.47 -15.51
CA PHE A 83 4.46 6.27 -14.89
C PHE A 83 4.29 5.99 -13.39
N ILE A 84 5.18 5.14 -12.88
CA ILE A 84 5.37 4.80 -11.47
C ILE A 84 6.85 5.06 -11.16
#